data_AF-A0A8B8PB45-F1
#
_entry.id   AF-A0A8B8PB45-F1
#
_cell.length_a   1.000
_cell.length_b   1.000
_cell.length_c   1.000
_cell.angle_alpha   90.00
_cell.angle_beta   90.00
_cell.angle_gamma   90.00
#
_symmetry.space_group_name_H-M   'P 1'
#
loop_
_entity.id
_entity.type
_entity.pdbx_description
1 polymer ?
#
loop_
_entity_poly.entity_id
_entity_poly.type
_entity_poly.pdbx_seq_one_letter_code
_entity_poly.pdbx_strand_id
1 'polypeptide(L)'
;MDCWDFAFVGRVLAFSETQSASRGDDGFRQEGQDHAVLFVWLLLAATWLYAYEMAPIASEPFLYSSIAGHLTGGLHHFTLHRSRSTPLKHRYMVWKSVFLLLLMEIQVLRRLYENIYVFNYSPSARMHIFAYLTGLFFYTAAPLSLCSNFAVEVYEFSANRVSEFIVRGKDQMASSEFDLWEFVNPLIKLGWRHWIGAIIFLWGWIHQHQCHRILGSLRERREENHEYVIPHGTWFKLVSCPHYLAEIVIYAGLVVASGGSDLTIWLLFGFVVANLVFAAAETHRWYHSKFDNYPRDRYAIIPLIY
;
A
#
# COMPACT_ATOMS: atom_id res chain seq x y z
N MET A 1 2.04 -5.38 -9.96
CA MET A 1 1.23 -4.22 -10.35
C MET A 1 1.41 -3.01 -9.49
N ASP A 2 2.69 -2.68 -9.38
CA ASP A 2 3.17 -1.36 -9.05
C ASP A 2 3.15 -0.50 -10.29
N CYS A 3 3.62 0.73 -10.17
CA CYS A 3 4.09 1.61 -11.25
C CYS A 3 4.93 0.90 -12.36
N TRP A 4 5.38 -0.33 -12.11
CA TRP A 4 6.01 -1.24 -13.05
C TRP A 4 5.12 -1.93 -14.10
N ASP A 5 3.80 -1.98 -13.94
CA ASP A 5 2.98 -2.77 -14.87
C ASP A 5 2.26 -1.99 -15.95
N PHE A 6 2.35 -0.69 -15.83
CA PHE A 6 2.33 0.17 -16.99
C PHE A 6 3.56 -0.01 -17.90
N ALA A 7 4.68 -0.58 -17.44
CA ALA A 7 5.86 -0.81 -18.28
C ALA A 7 5.77 -2.09 -19.14
N PHE A 8 4.74 -2.92 -18.94
CA PHE A 8 4.38 -3.99 -19.88
C PHE A 8 3.41 -3.45 -20.95
N VAL A 9 2.35 -2.75 -20.52
CA VAL A 9 1.38 -2.09 -21.43
C VAL A 9 2.09 -1.05 -22.32
N GLY A 10 3.00 -0.27 -21.75
CA GLY A 10 3.81 0.69 -22.48
C GLY A 10 4.85 0.06 -23.40
N ARG A 11 5.27 -1.19 -23.19
CA ARG A 11 6.15 -1.91 -24.12
C ARG A 11 5.42 -2.57 -25.28
N VAL A 12 4.13 -2.91 -25.11
CA VAL A 12 3.27 -3.34 -26.21
C VAL A 12 2.90 -2.15 -27.11
N LEU A 13 2.71 -0.95 -26.53
CA LEU A 13 2.40 0.27 -27.28
C LEU A 13 3.64 0.99 -27.86
N ALA A 14 4.78 0.99 -27.16
CA ALA A 14 6.02 1.63 -27.65
C ALA A 14 6.77 0.82 -28.72
N PHE A 15 6.34 -0.40 -29.04
CA PHE A 15 6.92 -1.18 -30.14
C PHE A 15 6.45 -0.68 -31.53
N SER A 16 5.65 0.38 -31.59
CA SER A 16 5.21 1.03 -32.83
C SER A 16 6.16 2.12 -33.35
N GLU A 17 7.10 2.66 -32.55
CA GLU A 17 7.93 3.79 -33.01
C GLU A 17 9.39 3.66 -32.58
N THR A 18 10.24 3.41 -33.58
CA THR A 18 11.71 3.49 -33.48
C THR A 18 12.21 4.93 -33.37
N GLN A 19 13.08 5.23 -32.41
CA GLN A 19 14.47 5.73 -32.59
C GLN A 19 15.02 6.51 -31.37
N SER A 20 16.29 6.20 -31.07
CA SER A 20 17.36 7.02 -30.46
C SER A 20 17.14 7.86 -29.19
N ALA A 21 18.01 7.61 -28.20
CA ALA A 21 18.79 8.59 -27.42
C ALA A 21 18.72 8.49 -25.87
N SER A 22 19.94 8.36 -25.31
CA SER A 22 20.53 8.90 -24.07
C SER A 22 20.21 8.36 -22.66
N ARG A 23 21.29 8.34 -21.85
CA ARG A 23 21.59 7.72 -20.55
C ARG A 23 20.96 8.42 -19.31
N GLY A 24 19.84 9.15 -19.49
CA GLY A 24 19.25 10.03 -18.46
C GLY A 24 17.97 9.52 -17.78
N ASP A 25 17.34 8.47 -18.29
CA ASP A 25 16.01 8.03 -17.84
C ASP A 25 16.01 7.19 -16.54
N ASP A 26 17.12 6.53 -16.21
CA ASP A 26 17.20 5.66 -15.02
C ASP A 26 17.19 6.46 -13.72
N GLY A 27 17.85 7.63 -13.69
CA GLY A 27 17.90 8.51 -12.52
C GLY A 27 16.54 9.11 -12.18
N PHE A 28 15.80 9.58 -13.19
CA PHE A 28 14.47 10.17 -13.00
C PHE A 28 13.45 9.16 -12.46
N ARG A 29 13.58 7.89 -12.86
CA ARG A 29 12.70 6.80 -12.41
C ARG A 29 12.93 6.43 -10.96
N GLN A 30 14.20 6.43 -10.54
CA GLN A 30 14.58 6.14 -9.15
C GLN A 30 14.17 7.29 -8.22
N GLU A 31 14.40 8.53 -8.66
CA GLU A 31 14.00 9.74 -7.95
C GLU A 31 12.48 9.77 -7.67
N GLY A 32 11.65 9.44 -8.66
CA GLY A 32 10.20 9.32 -8.47
C GLY A 32 9.76 8.28 -7.44
N GLN A 33 10.50 7.16 -7.32
CA GLN A 33 10.17 6.10 -6.37
C GLN A 33 10.66 6.40 -4.96
N ASP A 34 11.82 7.06 -4.84
CA ASP A 34 12.33 7.59 -3.58
C ASP A 34 11.35 8.64 -3.02
N HIS A 35 10.81 9.52 -3.88
CA HIS A 35 9.77 10.46 -3.48
C HIS A 35 8.49 9.78 -2.98
N ALA A 36 8.06 8.68 -3.62
CA ALA A 36 6.90 7.93 -3.18
C ALA A 36 7.09 7.33 -1.78
N VAL A 37 8.22 6.67 -1.52
CA VAL A 37 8.55 6.12 -0.20
C VAL A 37 8.63 7.22 0.84
N LEU A 38 9.37 8.30 0.54
CA LEU A 38 9.48 9.43 1.46
C LEU A 38 8.12 10.05 1.77
N PHE A 39 7.24 10.16 0.78
CA PHE A 39 5.89 10.66 0.98
C PHE A 39 5.06 9.76 1.91
N VAL A 40 5.05 8.43 1.67
CA VAL A 40 4.31 7.49 2.53
C VAL A 40 4.87 7.50 3.95
N TRP A 41 6.20 7.54 4.10
CA TRP A 41 6.87 7.63 5.39
C TRP A 41 6.50 8.92 6.14
N LEU A 42 6.53 10.07 5.47
CA LEU A 42 6.14 11.36 6.06
C LEU A 42 4.66 11.35 6.46
N LEU A 43 3.78 10.82 5.62
CA LEU A 43 2.35 10.70 5.90
C LEU A 43 2.08 9.77 7.09
N LEU A 44 2.78 8.64 7.15
CA LEU A 44 2.73 7.70 8.26
C LEU A 44 3.21 8.37 9.55
N ALA A 45 4.37 9.04 9.52
CA ALA A 45 4.92 9.74 10.68
C ALA A 45 3.98 10.84 11.20
N ALA A 46 3.41 11.65 10.30
CA ALA A 46 2.45 12.70 10.66
C ALA A 46 1.17 12.11 11.29
N THR A 47 0.60 11.07 10.67
CA THR A 47 -0.61 10.40 11.18
C THR A 47 -0.34 9.71 12.51
N TRP A 48 0.87 9.16 12.68
CA TRP A 48 1.32 8.52 13.91
C TRP A 48 1.46 9.53 15.06
N LEU A 49 2.12 10.66 14.82
CA LEU A 49 2.25 11.74 15.80
C LEU A 49 0.88 12.29 16.21
N TYR A 50 -0.02 12.47 15.24
CA TYR A 50 -1.41 12.84 15.51
C TYR A 50 -2.14 11.81 16.38
N ALA A 51 -1.96 10.51 16.09
CA ALA A 51 -2.55 9.43 16.87
C ALA A 51 -2.05 9.40 18.32
N TYR A 52 -0.76 9.71 18.52
CA TYR A 52 -0.12 9.72 19.83
C TYR A 52 -0.59 10.91 20.69
N GLU A 53 -0.66 12.11 20.13
CA GLU A 53 -1.15 13.30 20.83
C GLU A 53 -2.64 13.21 21.20
N MET A 54 -3.41 12.42 20.45
CA MET A 54 -4.81 12.11 20.78
C MET A 54 -4.96 11.04 21.88
N ALA A 55 -3.88 10.37 22.29
CA ALA A 55 -3.85 9.45 23.42
C ALA A 55 -3.66 10.25 24.72
N PRO A 56 -4.56 10.13 25.72
CA PRO A 56 -4.42 10.89 26.95
C PRO A 56 -3.35 10.23 27.82
N ILE A 57 -2.45 11.05 28.34
CA ILE A 57 -1.70 10.76 29.57
C ILE A 57 -2.73 10.67 30.70
N ALA A 58 -3.22 9.48 31.00
CA ALA A 58 -3.75 9.07 32.30
C ALA A 58 -4.29 7.64 32.22
N SER A 59 -3.48 6.70 32.68
CA SER A 59 -3.95 5.47 33.29
C SER A 59 -4.82 5.81 34.51
N GLU A 60 -6.13 5.58 34.44
CA GLU A 60 -6.97 5.48 35.65
C GLU A 60 -7.77 4.17 35.58
N PRO A 61 -7.70 3.29 36.59
CA PRO A 61 -8.21 1.92 36.51
C PRO A 61 -9.74 1.90 36.49
N PHE A 62 -10.30 1.11 35.57
CA PHE A 62 -11.68 0.66 35.61
C PHE A 62 -11.90 -0.19 36.87
N LEU A 63 -12.47 0.35 37.95
CA LEU A 63 -13.18 -0.40 39.00
C LEU A 63 -13.80 0.58 40.04
N TYR A 64 -14.88 1.29 39.70
CA TYR A 64 -15.79 1.84 40.74
C TYR A 64 -17.21 2.16 40.25
N SER A 65 -17.43 2.26 38.94
CA SER A 65 -18.74 2.70 38.43
C SER A 65 -19.83 1.63 38.37
N SER A 66 -19.54 0.36 38.70
CA SER A 66 -20.55 -0.72 38.60
C SER A 66 -21.38 -0.90 39.87
N ILE A 67 -20.95 -0.36 41.01
CA ILE A 67 -21.62 -0.60 42.30
C ILE A 67 -22.51 0.58 42.71
N ALA A 68 -22.15 1.82 42.33
CA ALA A 68 -22.93 3.01 42.66
C ALA A 68 -24.24 3.17 41.85
N GLY A 69 -24.40 2.42 40.74
CA GLY A 69 -25.58 2.55 39.86
C GLY A 69 -26.84 1.81 40.33
N HIS A 70 -26.74 0.95 41.34
CA HIS A 70 -27.85 0.09 41.76
C HIS A 70 -28.66 0.61 42.97
N LEU A 71 -28.29 1.74 43.59
CA LEU A 71 -28.92 2.21 44.83
C LEU A 71 -29.68 3.55 44.76
N THR A 72 -29.64 4.27 43.64
CA THR A 72 -30.42 5.51 43.50
C THR A 72 -31.25 5.47 42.22
N GLY A 73 -32.51 5.11 42.39
CA GLY A 73 -33.50 5.05 41.32
C GLY A 73 -33.88 6.42 40.75
N GLY A 74 -34.68 6.37 39.68
CA GLY A 74 -35.54 7.48 39.27
C GLY A 74 -35.10 8.24 38.02
N LEU A 75 -35.44 7.68 36.85
CA LEU A 75 -36.16 8.37 35.77
C LEU A 75 -35.72 9.81 35.39
N HIS A 76 -34.56 10.02 34.74
CA HIS A 76 -34.33 11.11 33.75
C HIS A 76 -32.90 11.10 33.15
N HIS A 77 -32.49 10.08 32.37
CA HIS A 77 -31.14 10.16 31.75
C HIS A 77 -30.88 9.21 30.57
N PHE A 78 -31.48 9.45 29.40
CA PHE A 78 -31.15 8.70 28.17
C PHE A 78 -30.27 9.47 27.17
N THR A 79 -29.73 10.64 27.54
CA THR A 79 -28.98 11.53 26.63
C THR A 79 -27.46 11.56 26.85
N LEU A 80 -26.91 10.92 27.91
CA LEU A 80 -25.48 11.02 28.25
C LEU A 80 -24.62 9.83 27.83
N HIS A 81 -25.18 8.79 27.20
CA HIS A 81 -24.36 7.69 26.69
C HIS A 81 -23.81 7.96 25.27
N ARG A 82 -24.39 8.93 24.53
CA ARG A 82 -24.00 9.18 23.12
C ARG A 82 -22.74 10.07 22.99
N SER A 83 -22.51 11.03 23.89
CA SER A 83 -21.37 11.95 23.81
C SER A 83 -20.01 11.38 24.24
N ARG A 84 -19.96 10.34 25.09
CA ARG A 84 -18.68 9.76 25.57
C ARG A 84 -18.10 8.69 24.65
N SER A 85 -18.90 8.20 23.68
CA SER A 85 -18.52 7.15 22.72
C SER A 85 -17.77 7.66 21.48
N THR A 86 -17.85 8.96 21.20
CA THR A 86 -17.20 9.60 20.04
C THR A 86 -15.68 9.66 20.12
N PRO A 87 -15.01 9.99 21.25
CA PRO A 87 -13.54 10.07 21.28
C PRO A 87 -12.86 8.70 21.15
N LEU A 88 -13.42 7.64 21.74
CA LEU A 88 -12.85 6.30 21.65
C LEU A 88 -12.97 5.70 20.24
N LYS A 89 -14.14 5.89 19.60
CA LYS A 89 -14.35 5.48 18.21
C LYS A 89 -13.41 6.24 17.27
N HIS A 90 -13.25 7.55 17.47
CA HIS A 90 -12.34 8.38 16.71
C HIS A 90 -10.88 7.89 16.84
N ARG A 91 -10.39 7.68 18.07
CA ARG A 91 -9.04 7.12 18.33
C ARG A 91 -8.81 5.78 17.64
N TYR A 92 -9.78 4.88 17.75
CA TYR A 92 -9.71 3.58 17.12
C TYR A 92 -9.62 3.70 15.58
N MET A 93 -10.37 4.62 14.97
CA MET A 93 -10.28 4.88 13.53
C MET A 93 -8.92 5.46 13.11
N VAL A 94 -8.33 6.34 13.91
CA VAL A 94 -6.99 6.89 13.66
C VAL A 94 -5.93 5.78 13.72
N TRP A 95 -5.92 4.97 14.79
CA TRP A 95 -4.98 3.82 14.90
C TRP A 95 -5.18 2.77 13.82
N LYS A 96 -6.42 2.57 13.35
CA LYS A 96 -6.72 1.75 12.17
C LYS A 96 -6.04 2.30 10.92
N SER A 97 -6.12 3.62 10.67
CA SER A 97 -5.43 4.24 9.53
C SER A 97 -3.91 4.14 9.65
N VAL A 98 -3.33 4.32 10.85
CA VAL A 98 -1.89 4.10 11.09
C VAL A 98 -1.48 2.67 10.73
N PHE A 99 -2.27 1.67 11.14
CA PHE A 99 -2.01 0.27 10.81
C PHE A 99 -2.03 0.00 9.30
N LEU A 100 -3.03 0.53 8.58
CA LEU A 100 -3.11 0.39 7.13
C LEU A 100 -1.95 1.09 6.40
N LEU A 101 -1.58 2.29 6.85
CA LEU A 101 -0.43 3.02 6.32
C LEU A 101 0.88 2.26 6.58
N LEU A 102 1.03 1.59 7.73
CA LEU A 102 2.19 0.74 8.01
C LEU A 102 2.27 -0.46 7.07
N LEU A 103 1.14 -1.12 6.79
CA LEU A 103 1.10 -2.20 5.78
C LEU A 103 1.48 -1.67 4.39
N MET A 104 0.96 -0.50 4.03
CA MET A 104 1.29 0.16 2.76
C MET A 104 2.77 0.55 2.68
N GLU A 105 3.37 1.06 3.76
CA GLU A 105 4.80 1.37 3.85
C GLU A 105 5.64 0.11 3.60
N ILE A 106 5.33 -1.00 4.26
CA ILE A 106 6.01 -2.30 4.05
C ILE A 106 5.90 -2.75 2.59
N GLN A 107 4.73 -2.54 1.95
CA GLN A 107 4.53 -2.85 0.54
C GLN A 107 5.47 -2.02 -0.34
N VAL A 108 5.46 -0.69 -0.20
CA VAL A 108 6.22 0.22 -1.06
C VAL A 108 7.73 0.05 -0.85
N LEU A 109 8.18 -0.12 0.40
CA LEU A 109 9.59 -0.39 0.73
C LEU A 109 10.10 -1.68 0.07
N ARG A 110 9.33 -2.77 0.15
CA ARG A 110 9.71 -4.01 -0.56
C ARG A 110 9.78 -3.78 -2.06
N ARG A 111 8.82 -3.07 -2.65
CA ARG A 111 8.83 -2.81 -4.10
C ARG A 111 9.98 -1.90 -4.53
N LEU A 112 10.42 -0.98 -3.68
CA LEU A 112 11.68 -0.26 -3.87
C LEU A 112 12.89 -1.20 -3.84
N TYR A 113 12.97 -2.07 -2.83
CA TYR A 113 14.03 -3.07 -2.74
C TYR A 113 14.08 -3.99 -3.97
N GLU A 114 12.95 -4.54 -4.40
CA GLU A 114 12.89 -5.41 -5.58
C GLU A 114 13.26 -4.66 -6.87
N ASN A 115 12.87 -3.40 -6.99
CA ASN A 115 13.25 -2.57 -8.12
C ASN A 115 14.78 -2.41 -8.20
N ILE A 116 15.43 -2.08 -7.08
CA ILE A 116 16.88 -1.83 -7.04
C ILE A 116 17.68 -3.13 -7.22
N TYR A 117 17.26 -4.24 -6.59
CA TYR A 117 18.10 -5.44 -6.48
C TYR A 117 17.64 -6.64 -7.31
N VAL A 118 16.36 -6.74 -7.66
CA VAL A 118 15.80 -7.92 -8.36
C VAL A 118 15.61 -7.63 -9.84
N PHE A 119 15.34 -6.39 -10.22
CA PHE A 119 15.13 -6.01 -11.59
C PHE A 119 16.29 -5.15 -12.13
N ASN A 120 17.24 -5.80 -12.80
CA ASN A 120 18.17 -5.09 -13.67
C ASN A 120 17.40 -4.65 -14.93
N TYR A 121 17.17 -3.35 -15.08
CA TYR A 121 16.51 -2.81 -16.26
C TYR A 121 17.53 -2.58 -17.36
N SER A 122 17.28 -3.18 -18.53
CA SER A 122 18.04 -2.87 -19.73
C SER A 122 17.88 -1.37 -20.06
N PRO A 123 18.98 -0.64 -20.34
CA PRO A 123 18.97 0.81 -20.57
C PRO A 123 18.19 1.24 -21.83
N SER A 124 17.66 0.30 -22.61
CA SER A 124 16.78 0.56 -23.76
C SER A 124 15.28 0.53 -23.41
N ALA A 125 14.91 0.25 -22.15
CA ALA A 125 13.51 0.10 -21.74
C ALA A 125 12.84 1.44 -21.45
N ARG A 126 12.11 1.99 -22.43
CA ARG A 126 11.35 3.24 -22.26
C ARG A 126 9.96 3.03 -21.65
N MET A 127 9.48 4.04 -20.93
CA MET A 127 8.11 4.12 -20.41
C MET A 127 7.43 5.40 -20.91
N HIS A 128 6.17 5.30 -21.33
CA HIS A 128 5.40 6.48 -21.71
C HIS A 128 5.22 7.42 -20.51
N ILE A 129 5.35 8.73 -20.76
CA ILE A 129 5.20 9.78 -19.75
C ILE A 129 3.84 9.72 -19.02
N PHE A 130 2.76 9.41 -19.73
CA PHE A 130 1.43 9.26 -19.12
C PHE A 130 1.37 8.10 -18.12
N ALA A 131 2.04 7.00 -18.44
CA ALA A 131 2.16 5.86 -17.54
C ALA A 131 2.97 6.22 -16.29
N TYR A 132 4.03 7.02 -16.45
CA TYR A 132 4.83 7.53 -15.34
C TYR A 132 4.03 8.45 -14.42
N LEU A 133 3.33 9.44 -14.99
CA LEU A 133 2.48 10.35 -14.23
C LEU A 133 1.34 9.62 -13.52
N THR A 134 0.75 8.61 -14.17
CA THR A 134 -0.30 7.77 -13.56
C THR A 134 0.26 6.99 -12.36
N GLY A 135 1.46 6.45 -12.47
CA GLY A 135 2.14 5.78 -11.36
C GLY A 135 2.45 6.72 -10.19
N LEU A 136 2.96 7.92 -10.48
CA LEU A 136 3.23 8.95 -9.46
C LEU A 136 1.94 9.39 -8.74
N PHE A 137 0.88 9.62 -9.51
CA PHE A 137 -0.45 9.93 -8.96
C PHE A 137 -0.95 8.79 -8.07
N PHE A 138 -0.81 7.54 -8.51
CA PHE A 138 -1.26 6.40 -7.73
C PHE A 138 -0.52 6.25 -6.40
N TYR A 139 0.80 6.46 -6.37
CA TYR A 139 1.59 6.38 -5.15
C TYR A 139 1.27 7.46 -4.12
N THR A 140 0.77 8.61 -4.54
CA THR A 140 0.31 9.66 -3.63
C THR A 140 -1.15 9.43 -3.21
N ALA A 141 -2.02 9.06 -4.16
CA ALA A 141 -3.44 8.85 -3.91
C ALA A 141 -3.73 7.61 -3.05
N ALA A 142 -2.99 6.51 -3.22
CA ALA A 142 -3.26 5.27 -2.50
C ALA A 142 -3.08 5.41 -0.97
N PRO A 143 -1.94 5.89 -0.42
CA PRO A 143 -1.81 6.16 1.00
C PRO A 143 -2.83 7.18 1.51
N LEU A 144 -3.08 8.25 0.75
CA LEU A 144 -4.05 9.27 1.12
C LEU A 144 -5.47 8.71 1.24
N SER A 145 -5.84 7.73 0.40
CA SER A 145 -7.15 7.07 0.46
C SER A 145 -7.34 6.24 1.74
N LEU A 146 -6.26 5.75 2.36
CA LEU A 146 -6.28 4.96 3.61
C LEU A 146 -6.49 5.84 4.86
N CYS A 147 -6.18 7.13 4.75
CA CYS A 147 -6.35 8.12 5.82
C CYS A 147 -7.31 9.25 5.45
N SER A 148 -8.13 9.11 4.41
CA SER A 148 -8.93 10.21 3.84
C SER A 148 -9.83 10.92 4.85
N ASN A 149 -10.36 10.18 5.83
CA ASN A 149 -11.23 10.73 6.87
C ASN A 149 -10.49 11.67 7.85
N PHE A 150 -9.17 11.53 7.97
CA PHE A 150 -8.33 12.27 8.92
C PHE A 150 -7.25 13.09 8.23
N ALA A 151 -7.12 12.99 6.90
CA ALA A 151 -6.04 13.63 6.15
C ALA A 151 -6.00 15.14 6.37
N VAL A 152 -7.17 15.79 6.44
CA VAL A 152 -7.27 17.24 6.69
C VAL A 152 -6.86 17.59 8.12
N GLU A 153 -7.33 16.83 9.12
CA GLU A 153 -6.99 17.04 10.53
C GLU A 153 -5.48 16.82 10.78
N VAL A 154 -4.91 15.77 10.21
CA VAL A 154 -3.48 15.46 10.28
C VAL A 154 -2.66 16.55 9.60
N TYR A 155 -3.14 17.09 8.48
CA TYR A 155 -2.48 18.18 7.77
C TYR A 155 -2.49 19.48 8.58
N GLU A 156 -3.64 19.88 9.13
CA GLU A 156 -3.76 21.07 9.99
C GLU A 156 -2.89 20.95 11.24
N PHE A 157 -2.91 19.78 11.89
CA PHE A 157 -2.03 19.48 13.03
C PHE A 157 -0.55 19.63 12.66
N SER A 158 -0.15 19.06 11.52
CA SER A 158 1.23 19.11 11.05
C SER A 158 1.66 20.54 10.70
N ALA A 159 0.80 21.31 10.04
CA ALA A 159 1.05 22.71 9.69
C ALA A 159 1.22 23.57 10.96
N ASN A 160 0.38 23.35 11.97
CA ASN A 160 0.48 24.04 13.26
C ASN A 160 1.80 23.72 13.97
N ARG A 161 2.24 22.45 13.95
CA ARG A 161 3.52 22.04 14.56
C ARG A 161 4.72 22.61 13.84
N VAL A 162 4.69 22.66 12.51
CA VAL A 162 5.75 23.32 11.71
C VAL A 162 5.79 24.81 12.02
N SER A 163 4.64 25.48 12.10
CA SER A 163 4.56 26.90 12.48
C SER A 163 5.11 27.15 13.88
N GLU A 164 4.70 26.33 14.85
CA GLU A 164 5.21 26.41 16.23
C GLU A 164 6.73 26.21 16.28
N PHE A 165 7.26 25.24 15.53
CA PHE A 165 8.70 24.98 15.43
C PHE A 165 9.46 26.16 14.82
N ILE A 166 8.93 26.77 13.75
CA ILE A 166 9.53 27.96 13.11
C ILE A 166 9.58 29.14 14.10
N VAL A 167 8.54 29.31 14.92
CA VAL A 167 8.44 30.42 15.88
C VAL A 167 9.26 30.18 17.16
N ARG A 168 9.27 28.96 17.71
CA ARG A 168 9.93 28.63 18.98
C ARG A 168 11.42 28.31 18.84
N GLY A 169 11.90 27.96 17.64
CA GLY A 169 13.31 27.63 17.42
C GLY A 169 13.73 26.28 18.06
N LYS A 170 14.90 25.81 17.65
CA LYS A 170 15.43 24.44 17.81
C LYS A 170 15.76 24.01 19.27
N ASP A 171 15.54 24.87 20.26
CA ASP A 171 16.21 24.77 21.57
C ASP A 171 15.46 23.91 22.61
N GLN A 172 14.39 23.20 22.23
CA GLN A 172 13.67 22.26 23.10
C GLN A 172 13.52 20.88 22.46
N MET A 173 14.63 20.23 22.12
CA MET A 173 14.63 18.78 21.90
C MET A 173 15.02 18.09 23.20
N ALA A 174 14.04 17.86 24.07
CA ALA A 174 14.19 16.84 25.10
C ALA A 174 14.35 15.50 24.36
N SER A 175 15.47 14.81 24.58
CA SER A 175 15.67 13.43 24.14
C SER A 175 14.65 12.56 24.87
N SER A 176 13.47 12.39 24.28
CA SER A 176 12.48 11.44 24.77
C SER A 176 13.11 10.06 24.66
N GLU A 177 13.25 9.35 25.78
CA GLU A 177 13.55 7.92 25.74
C GLU A 177 12.37 7.24 25.02
N PHE A 178 12.65 6.63 23.88
CA PHE A 178 11.64 6.05 23.00
C PHE A 178 11.35 4.61 23.43
N ASP A 179 10.30 4.41 24.21
CA ASP A 179 9.79 3.06 24.49
C ASP A 179 8.97 2.54 23.31
N LEU A 180 9.61 1.72 22.46
CA LEU A 180 8.98 1.01 21.32
C LEU A 180 7.71 0.26 21.72
N TRP A 181 7.60 -0.18 22.97
CA TRP A 181 6.45 -0.93 23.46
C TRP A 181 5.17 -0.09 23.56
N GLU A 182 5.28 1.18 23.98
CA GLU A 182 4.14 2.09 24.05
C GLU A 182 3.58 2.42 22.67
N PHE A 183 4.44 2.40 21.66
CA PHE A 183 4.10 2.61 20.26
C PHE A 183 3.33 1.44 19.63
N VAL A 184 3.66 0.21 19.99
CA VAL A 184 3.06 -0.99 19.39
C VAL A 184 1.79 -1.45 20.12
N ASN A 185 1.65 -1.14 21.42
CA ASN A 185 0.52 -1.54 22.26
C ASN A 185 -0.87 -1.16 21.67
N PRO A 186 -1.09 0.04 21.10
CA PRO A 186 -2.35 0.39 20.47
C PRO A 186 -2.66 -0.42 19.20
N LEU A 187 -1.64 -0.82 18.43
CA LEU A 187 -1.80 -1.64 17.23
C LEU A 187 -2.21 -3.07 17.58
N ILE A 188 -1.68 -3.65 18.66
CA ILE A 188 -2.07 -5.00 19.12
C ILE A 188 -3.53 -5.04 19.60
N LYS A 189 -4.04 -3.90 20.11
CA LYS A 189 -5.44 -3.77 20.54
C LYS A 189 -6.44 -3.67 19.38
N LEU A 190 -5.99 -3.64 18.12
CA LEU A 190 -6.88 -3.71 16.96
C LEU A 190 -7.62 -5.06 16.92
N GLY A 191 -8.90 -5.02 16.58
CA GLY A 191 -9.75 -6.21 16.55
C GLY A 191 -9.27 -7.28 15.56
N TRP A 192 -9.65 -8.54 15.79
CA TRP A 192 -9.26 -9.71 14.98
C TRP A 192 -9.44 -9.57 13.46
N ARG A 193 -10.42 -8.76 13.00
CA ARG A 193 -10.66 -8.49 11.57
C ARG A 193 -9.46 -7.85 10.87
N HIS A 194 -8.74 -6.94 11.53
CA HIS A 194 -7.56 -6.25 10.97
C HIS A 194 -6.43 -7.25 10.76
N TRP A 195 -6.25 -8.15 11.72
CA TRP A 195 -5.27 -9.22 11.65
C TRP A 195 -5.57 -10.24 10.56
N ILE A 196 -6.83 -10.60 10.33
CA ILE A 196 -7.22 -11.42 9.17
C ILE A 196 -6.84 -10.72 7.86
N GLY A 197 -7.17 -9.43 7.74
CA GLY A 197 -6.78 -8.64 6.56
C GLY A 197 -5.26 -8.60 6.38
N ALA A 198 -4.50 -8.45 7.46
CA ALA A 198 -3.05 -8.49 7.44
C ALA A 198 -2.48 -9.86 7.06
N ILE A 199 -3.11 -10.97 7.48
CA ILE A 199 -2.71 -12.32 7.04
C ILE A 199 -2.94 -12.48 5.53
N ILE A 200 -4.09 -12.04 5.01
CA ILE A 200 -4.38 -12.06 3.56
C ILE A 200 -3.37 -11.19 2.80
N PHE A 201 -3.09 -10.00 3.33
CA PHE A 201 -2.08 -9.09 2.79
C PHE A 201 -0.70 -9.75 2.73
N LEU A 202 -0.25 -10.35 3.83
CA LEU A 202 1.06 -11.03 3.92
C LEU A 202 1.12 -12.24 2.97
N TRP A 203 0.03 -12.99 2.84
CA TRP A 203 -0.07 -14.08 1.88
C TRP A 203 0.15 -13.61 0.44
N GLY A 204 -0.57 -12.57 0.02
CA GLY A 204 -0.39 -11.95 -1.30
C GLY A 204 1.03 -11.37 -1.47
N TRP A 205 1.55 -10.73 -0.43
CA TRP A 205 2.90 -10.16 -0.39
C TRP A 205 3.96 -11.24 -0.64
N ILE A 206 3.92 -12.38 0.06
CA ILE A 206 4.88 -13.48 -0.13
C ILE A 206 4.79 -14.03 -1.56
N HIS A 207 3.58 -14.30 -2.06
CA HIS A 207 3.40 -14.85 -3.40
C HIS A 207 3.89 -13.91 -4.50
N GLN A 208 3.66 -12.61 -4.34
CA GLN A 208 4.13 -11.62 -5.28
C GLN A 208 5.66 -11.56 -5.33
N HIS A 209 6.32 -11.55 -4.16
CA HIS A 209 7.78 -11.55 -4.08
C HIS A 209 8.38 -12.79 -4.75
N GLN A 210 7.79 -13.97 -4.54
CA GLN A 210 8.20 -15.20 -5.22
C GLN A 210 8.07 -15.07 -6.75
N CYS A 211 6.98 -14.49 -7.24
CA CYS A 211 6.79 -14.30 -8.68
C CYS A 211 7.82 -13.33 -9.27
N HIS A 212 8.12 -12.23 -8.57
CA HIS A 212 9.13 -11.27 -9.01
C HIS A 212 10.53 -11.86 -9.03
N ARG A 213 10.90 -12.70 -8.05
CA ARG A 213 12.18 -13.41 -8.07
C ARG A 213 12.31 -14.34 -9.29
N ILE A 214 11.25 -15.05 -9.65
CA ILE A 214 11.23 -15.90 -10.86
C ILE A 214 11.41 -15.03 -12.10
N LEU A 215 10.64 -13.94 -12.24
CA LEU A 215 10.73 -13.02 -13.37
C LEU A 215 12.09 -12.33 -13.47
N GLY A 216 12.69 -11.93 -12.35
CA GLY A 216 14.04 -11.38 -12.29
C GLY A 216 15.08 -12.36 -12.84
N SER A 217 15.06 -13.61 -12.38
CA SER A 217 15.99 -14.65 -12.86
C SER A 217 15.83 -14.98 -14.36
N LEU A 218 14.62 -14.83 -14.90
CA LEU A 218 14.36 -15.03 -16.33
C LEU A 218 14.89 -13.88 -17.17
N ARG A 219 14.89 -12.65 -16.63
CA ARG A 219 15.45 -11.47 -17.31
C ARG A 219 16.97 -11.56 -17.41
N GLU A 220 17.64 -11.97 -16.35
CA GLU A 220 19.09 -12.19 -16.35
C GLU A 220 19.49 -13.19 -17.45
N ARG A 221 18.81 -14.36 -17.52
CA ARG A 221 19.02 -15.33 -18.60
C ARG A 221 18.71 -14.80 -19.99
N ARG A 222 17.77 -13.86 -20.12
CA ARG A 222 17.44 -13.22 -21.40
C ARG A 222 18.53 -12.26 -21.86
N GLU A 223 19.16 -11.51 -20.95
CA GLU A 223 20.27 -10.63 -21.31
C GLU A 223 21.46 -11.42 -21.84
N GLU A 224 21.70 -12.61 -21.29
CA GLU A 224 22.72 -13.55 -21.78
C GLU A 224 22.35 -14.14 -23.15
N ASN A 225 21.12 -14.65 -23.31
CA ASN A 225 20.74 -15.49 -24.46
C ASN A 225 19.88 -14.78 -25.53
N HIS A 226 19.56 -13.50 -25.34
CA HIS A 226 18.72 -12.65 -26.22
C HIS A 226 17.30 -13.18 -26.49
N GLU A 227 16.89 -14.27 -25.87
CA GLU A 227 15.60 -14.93 -26.09
C GLU A 227 14.64 -14.72 -24.91
N TYR A 228 13.35 -14.53 -25.22
CA TYR A 228 12.31 -14.40 -24.20
C TYR A 228 11.83 -15.79 -23.79
N VAL A 229 11.92 -16.10 -22.50
CA VAL A 229 11.56 -17.42 -21.95
C VAL A 229 10.22 -17.37 -21.25
N ILE A 230 9.38 -18.38 -21.48
CA ILE A 230 8.07 -18.50 -20.80
C ILE A 230 8.32 -18.79 -19.31
N PRO A 231 7.73 -18.02 -18.37
CA PRO A 231 7.86 -18.30 -16.95
C PRO A 231 7.14 -19.60 -16.57
N HIS A 232 7.85 -20.44 -15.80
CA HIS A 232 7.32 -21.66 -15.20
C HIS A 232 7.60 -21.65 -13.68
N GLY A 233 6.62 -22.07 -12.89
CA GLY A 233 6.74 -22.14 -11.42
C GLY A 233 5.47 -21.68 -10.70
N THR A 234 5.22 -22.20 -9.51
CA THR A 234 4.14 -21.78 -8.59
C THR A 234 2.80 -21.50 -9.30
N TRP A 235 2.33 -20.25 -9.29
CA TRP A 235 1.07 -19.81 -9.90
C TRP A 235 1.16 -19.52 -11.41
N PHE A 236 2.37 -19.47 -12.00
CA PHE A 236 2.53 -19.34 -13.46
C PHE A 236 2.01 -20.56 -14.24
N LYS A 237 1.75 -21.68 -13.55
CA LYS A 237 1.06 -22.84 -14.13
C LYS A 237 -0.42 -22.57 -14.42
N LEU A 238 -1.04 -21.69 -13.64
CA LEU A 238 -2.48 -21.41 -13.68
C LEU A 238 -2.79 -20.12 -14.42
N VAL A 239 -2.00 -19.08 -14.19
CA VAL A 239 -2.22 -17.74 -14.75
C VAL A 239 -0.97 -17.20 -15.43
N SER A 240 -1.13 -16.41 -16.48
CA SER A 240 -0.03 -15.74 -17.19
C SER A 240 0.65 -14.69 -16.31
N CYS A 241 -0.13 -13.93 -15.53
CA CYS A 241 0.35 -12.84 -14.69
C CYS A 241 0.03 -13.05 -13.19
N PRO A 242 0.64 -14.04 -12.51
CA PRO A 242 0.34 -14.34 -11.11
C PRO A 242 0.76 -13.23 -10.14
N HIS A 243 1.73 -12.40 -10.52
CA HIS A 243 2.16 -11.24 -9.75
C HIS A 243 1.11 -10.13 -9.71
N TYR A 244 0.23 -10.04 -10.72
CA TYR A 244 -0.91 -9.11 -10.71
C TYR A 244 -2.03 -9.65 -9.84
N LEU A 245 -2.31 -10.96 -9.94
CA LEU A 245 -3.26 -11.61 -9.04
C LEU A 245 -2.84 -11.46 -7.58
N ALA A 246 -1.55 -11.66 -7.27
CA ALA A 246 -1.02 -11.47 -5.93
C ALA A 246 -1.19 -10.02 -5.44
N GLU A 247 -1.06 -9.03 -6.33
CA GLU A 247 -1.36 -7.64 -5.98
C GLU A 247 -2.83 -7.42 -5.64
N ILE A 248 -3.75 -7.98 -6.43
CA ILE A 248 -5.19 -7.94 -6.11
C ILE A 248 -5.43 -8.50 -4.71
N VAL A 249 -4.79 -9.61 -4.35
CA VAL A 249 -4.89 -10.21 -3.00
C VAL A 249 -4.37 -9.26 -1.92
N ILE A 250 -3.28 -8.54 -2.16
CA ILE A 250 -2.72 -7.55 -1.22
C ILE A 250 -3.73 -6.43 -0.95
N TYR A 251 -4.30 -5.83 -2.00
CA TYR A 251 -5.29 -4.76 -1.84
C TYR A 251 -6.63 -5.28 -1.27
N ALA A 252 -7.02 -6.51 -1.59
CA ALA A 252 -8.15 -7.17 -0.94
C ALA A 252 -7.91 -7.35 0.57
N GLY A 253 -6.68 -7.69 0.96
CA GLY A 253 -6.23 -7.72 2.35
C GLY A 253 -6.38 -6.35 3.03
N LEU A 254 -6.04 -5.26 2.35
CA LEU A 254 -6.25 -3.89 2.87
C LEU A 254 -7.74 -3.54 3.04
N VAL A 255 -8.62 -3.95 2.11
CA VAL A 255 -10.08 -3.76 2.24
C VAL A 255 -10.63 -4.52 3.44
N VAL A 256 -10.19 -5.77 3.65
CA VAL A 256 -10.59 -6.55 4.82
C VAL A 256 -10.01 -5.94 6.11
N ALA A 257 -8.75 -5.52 6.07
CA ALA A 257 -8.08 -4.90 7.21
C ALA A 257 -8.73 -3.57 7.62
N SER A 258 -9.31 -2.80 6.68
CA SER A 258 -10.02 -1.57 7.00
C SER A 258 -11.41 -1.79 7.62
N GLY A 259 -11.90 -3.03 7.58
CA GLY A 259 -13.26 -3.40 7.99
C GLY A 259 -14.31 -3.22 6.89
N GLY A 260 -13.92 -2.85 5.66
CA GLY A 260 -14.79 -2.81 4.47
C GLY A 260 -15.83 -1.69 4.45
N SER A 261 -15.80 -0.75 5.41
CA SER A 261 -16.76 0.36 5.50
C SER A 261 -16.38 1.59 4.67
N ASP A 262 -15.10 1.73 4.34
CA ASP A 262 -14.54 2.95 3.77
C ASP A 262 -14.65 2.91 2.24
N LEU A 263 -15.50 3.76 1.67
CA LEU A 263 -15.74 3.83 0.22
C LEU A 263 -14.46 4.14 -0.57
N THR A 264 -13.58 5.00 -0.03
CA THR A 264 -12.31 5.36 -0.67
C THR A 264 -11.40 4.15 -0.90
N ILE A 265 -11.38 3.20 0.04
CA ILE A 265 -10.58 1.98 -0.05
C ILE A 265 -11.19 1.02 -1.08
N TRP A 266 -12.52 0.96 -1.18
CA TRP A 266 -13.19 0.22 -2.24
C TRP A 266 -12.94 0.81 -3.63
N LEU A 267 -12.92 2.14 -3.76
CA LEU A 267 -12.57 2.81 -5.01
C LEU A 267 -11.11 2.54 -5.40
N LEU A 268 -10.18 2.60 -4.42
CA LEU A 268 -8.79 2.21 -4.62
C LEU A 268 -8.69 0.75 -5.11
N PHE A 269 -9.37 -0.17 -4.43
CA PHE A 269 -9.37 -1.59 -4.81
C PHE A 269 -9.93 -1.81 -6.22
N GLY A 270 -11.06 -1.20 -6.54
CA GLY A 270 -11.67 -1.28 -7.87
C GLY A 270 -10.76 -0.71 -8.96
N PHE A 271 -10.12 0.44 -8.71
CA PHE A 271 -9.13 1.02 -9.62
C PHE A 271 -7.95 0.07 -9.85
N VAL A 272 -7.39 -0.49 -8.78
CA VAL A 272 -6.32 -1.50 -8.86
C VAL A 272 -6.80 -2.66 -9.72
N VAL A 273 -7.88 -3.35 -9.36
CA VAL A 273 -8.37 -4.52 -10.10
C VAL A 273 -8.59 -4.21 -11.58
N ALA A 274 -9.25 -3.09 -11.91
CA ALA A 274 -9.52 -2.72 -13.30
C ALA A 274 -8.24 -2.47 -14.09
N ASN A 275 -7.31 -1.69 -13.53
CA ASN A 275 -6.01 -1.46 -14.14
C ASN A 275 -5.27 -2.80 -14.32
N LEU A 276 -5.37 -3.69 -13.34
CA LEU A 276 -4.61 -4.93 -13.34
C LEU A 276 -5.06 -5.95 -14.35
N VAL A 277 -6.37 -6.12 -14.44
CA VAL A 277 -7.02 -6.99 -15.40
C VAL A 277 -6.73 -6.50 -16.82
N PHE A 278 -6.76 -5.19 -17.06
CA PHE A 278 -6.43 -4.62 -18.36
C PHE A 278 -4.99 -4.94 -18.78
N ALA A 279 -4.00 -4.69 -17.90
CA ALA A 279 -2.61 -5.01 -18.23
C ALA A 279 -2.37 -6.52 -18.39
N ALA A 280 -3.05 -7.36 -17.60
CA ALA A 280 -2.96 -8.81 -17.75
C ALA A 280 -3.47 -9.27 -19.12
N ALA A 281 -4.60 -8.71 -19.57
CA ALA A 281 -5.20 -9.05 -20.86
C ALA A 281 -4.24 -8.76 -22.02
N GLU A 282 -3.62 -7.58 -22.03
CA GLU A 282 -2.64 -7.19 -23.05
C GLU A 282 -1.38 -8.07 -22.98
N THR A 283 -0.95 -8.42 -21.76
CA THR A 283 0.19 -9.33 -21.56
C THR A 283 -0.09 -10.73 -22.09
N HIS A 284 -1.27 -11.27 -21.79
CA HIS A 284 -1.69 -12.58 -22.24
C HIS A 284 -1.83 -12.64 -23.77
N ARG A 285 -2.42 -11.61 -24.39
CA ARG A 285 -2.49 -11.47 -25.86
C ARG A 285 -1.11 -11.45 -26.52
N TRP A 286 -0.18 -10.69 -25.93
CA TRP A 286 1.20 -10.63 -26.42
C TRP A 286 1.91 -11.99 -26.33
N TYR A 287 1.71 -12.75 -25.24
CA TYR A 287 2.28 -14.09 -25.12
C TYR A 287 1.77 -15.03 -26.22
N HIS A 288 0.48 -14.98 -26.53
CA HIS A 288 -0.12 -15.78 -27.59
C HIS A 288 0.34 -15.39 -28.99
N SER A 289 0.62 -14.11 -29.26
CA SER A 289 1.15 -13.68 -30.57
C SER A 289 2.65 -13.93 -30.72
N LYS A 290 3.39 -13.98 -29.61
CA LYS A 290 4.85 -14.14 -29.62
C LYS A 290 5.30 -15.59 -29.64
N PHE A 291 4.57 -16.49 -28.98
CA PHE A 291 4.95 -17.89 -28.82
C PHE A 291 3.89 -18.83 -29.40
N ASP A 292 4.25 -19.51 -30.49
CA ASP A 292 3.38 -20.51 -31.12
C ASP A 292 3.04 -21.67 -30.16
N ASN A 293 3.95 -21.99 -29.23
CA ASN A 293 3.81 -23.06 -28.24
C ASN A 293 3.35 -22.57 -26.85
N TYR A 294 2.68 -21.41 -26.75
CA TYR A 294 2.17 -20.95 -25.45
C TYR A 294 1.03 -21.85 -24.92
N PRO A 295 1.03 -22.24 -23.63
CA PRO A 295 0.00 -23.11 -23.08
C PRO A 295 -1.39 -22.48 -23.15
N ARG A 296 -2.34 -23.14 -23.81
CA ARG A 296 -3.72 -22.67 -23.98
C ARG A 296 -4.57 -22.76 -22.70
N ASP A 297 -4.15 -23.57 -21.74
CA ASP A 297 -4.88 -23.80 -20.49
C ASP A 297 -4.57 -22.74 -19.41
N ARG A 298 -3.70 -21.76 -19.69
CA ARG A 298 -3.40 -20.66 -18.76
C ARG A 298 -4.43 -19.55 -18.87
N TYR A 299 -4.93 -19.11 -17.73
CA TYR A 299 -5.79 -17.92 -17.60
C TYR A 299 -4.95 -16.64 -17.64
N ALA A 300 -5.54 -15.50 -17.98
CA ALA A 300 -4.84 -14.22 -18.00
C ALA A 300 -4.49 -13.74 -16.57
N ILE A 301 -5.46 -13.75 -15.64
CA ILE A 301 -5.26 -13.22 -14.28
C ILE A 301 -6.13 -13.86 -13.19
N ILE A 302 -7.44 -14.02 -13.40
CA ILE A 302 -8.35 -14.64 -12.42
C ILE A 302 -8.55 -16.10 -12.81
N PRO A 303 -8.04 -17.05 -12.02
CA PRO A 303 -8.21 -18.46 -12.32
C PRO A 303 -9.71 -18.80 -12.40
N LEU A 304 -10.10 -19.53 -13.45
CA LEU A 304 -11.47 -20.01 -13.71
C LEU A 304 -12.48 -18.95 -14.20
N ILE A 305 -12.09 -17.68 -14.35
CA ILE A 305 -12.97 -16.64 -14.91
C ILE A 305 -12.32 -16.01 -16.14
N TYR A 306 -11.07 -15.54 -16.00
CA TYR A 306 -10.35 -14.84 -17.07
C TYR A 306 -8.84 -14.96 -16.91
#